data_AF-A0AA92TTL7-F1
#
_entry.id   AF-A0AA92TTL7-F1
#
_cell.length_a   1.000
_cell.length_b   1.000
_cell.length_c   1.000
_cell.angle_alpha   90.00
_cell.angle_beta   90.00
_cell.angle_gamma   90.00
#
_symmetry.space_group_name_H-M   'P 1'
#
loop_
_entity.id
_entity.type
_entity.pdbx_description
1 polymer ?
#
loop_
_entity_poly.entity_id
_entity_poly.type
_entity_poly.pdbx_seq_one_letter_code
_entity_poly.pdbx_strand_id
1 'polypeptide(L)'
;MLKSKLYARKDMTMIDRCYIEITNTCNLNCHFCPKHTRKKRQLSAEEFDLLTDKIRGKVCFLYFHIMGEPLLHPLLPEFINMAREKGFKTVLTSNGTLLPKAMDLLDTLPHKIQLSLHSHESNAKGELASYMNEVMTFSTQAAEKGTCIVLRLWNQGGKDRENEEVMEHIEKFVPKPWKERPDGYRLANNLYLEFDRKFEWPNFDNHIEEKEMIKENQKSGIREEKREVFCKALLKQIGVLADGTLVPCCLDHNGDVALGNLLEQSLEEILASPRAQAMIEGFKHHQATEHLCETCESALVRNSFRGKARS
;
A
#
# COMPACT_ATOMS: atom_id res chain seq x y z
N MET A 1 21.84 4.75 -40.44
CA MET A 1 21.86 3.74 -39.34
C MET A 1 21.43 4.41 -38.05
N LEU A 2 20.66 3.72 -37.21
CA LEU A 2 20.10 4.15 -35.91
C LEU A 2 18.83 5.05 -35.92
N LYS A 3 17.76 4.63 -36.59
CA LYS A 3 16.38 4.98 -36.21
C LYS A 3 15.44 3.81 -36.50
N SER A 4 15.52 2.72 -35.73
CA SER A 4 14.60 1.56 -35.90
C SER A 4 14.58 0.55 -34.74
N LYS A 5 14.75 0.98 -33.48
CA LYS A 5 14.70 0.04 -32.32
C LYS A 5 13.80 0.45 -31.16
N LEU A 6 12.75 1.25 -31.37
CA LEU A 6 11.84 1.61 -30.26
C LEU A 6 10.42 1.02 -30.29
N TYR A 7 10.05 0.22 -31.29
CA TYR A 7 8.69 -0.33 -31.38
C TYR A 7 8.67 -1.84 -31.60
N ALA A 8 9.21 -2.56 -30.62
CA ALA A 8 8.95 -3.97 -30.43
C ALA A 8 8.91 -4.30 -28.93
N ARG A 9 7.96 -3.73 -28.19
CA ARG A 9 7.53 -4.30 -26.89
C ARG A 9 6.22 -5.02 -27.11
N LYS A 10 6.35 -6.27 -27.55
CA LYS A 10 5.28 -7.27 -27.64
C LYS A 10 4.91 -7.68 -26.21
N ASP A 11 3.64 -7.59 -25.87
CA ASP A 11 2.93 -8.32 -24.79
C ASP A 11 3.76 -8.83 -23.60
N MET A 12 4.27 -7.92 -22.77
CA MET A 12 4.43 -8.22 -21.33
C MET A 12 3.37 -7.40 -20.61
N THR A 13 2.45 -8.06 -19.91
CA THR A 13 1.51 -7.39 -19.01
C THR A 13 2.30 -6.60 -17.98
N MET A 14 2.38 -5.28 -18.19
CA MET A 14 3.12 -4.40 -17.30
C MET A 14 2.49 -4.43 -15.91
N ILE A 15 3.31 -4.69 -14.89
CA ILE A 15 2.92 -4.57 -13.49
C ILE A 15 2.86 -3.07 -13.18
N ASP A 16 1.71 -2.56 -12.77
CA ASP A 16 1.58 -1.11 -12.57
C ASP A 16 2.31 -0.64 -11.31
N ARG A 17 2.28 -1.46 -10.25
CA ARG A 17 2.70 -1.09 -8.89
C ARG A 17 3.59 -2.15 -8.24
N CYS A 18 4.70 -1.71 -7.64
CA CYS A 18 5.46 -2.52 -6.70
C CYS A 18 5.41 -1.87 -5.32
N TYR A 19 5.02 -2.64 -4.31
CA TYR A 19 5.11 -2.27 -2.91
C TYR A 19 6.44 -2.81 -2.37
N ILE A 20 7.40 -1.94 -2.10
CA ILE A 20 8.72 -2.31 -1.58
C ILE A 20 8.83 -1.86 -0.12
N GLU A 21 9.18 -2.81 0.74
CA GLU A 21 9.39 -2.57 2.15
C GLU A 21 10.84 -2.15 2.41
N ILE A 22 11.09 -0.85 2.43
CA ILE A 22 12.44 -0.31 2.71
C ILE A 22 12.84 -0.47 4.19
N THR A 23 11.86 -0.60 5.08
CA THR A 23 12.01 -0.89 6.51
C THR A 23 10.75 -1.56 7.01
N ASN A 24 10.87 -2.52 7.92
CA ASN A 24 9.73 -3.07 8.67
C ASN A 24 9.66 -2.53 10.12
N THR A 25 10.42 -1.47 10.42
CA THR A 25 10.41 -0.82 11.74
C THR A 25 9.51 0.41 11.71
N CYS A 26 8.62 0.52 12.70
CA CYS A 26 7.72 1.66 12.90
C CYS A 26 7.90 2.24 14.31
N ASN A 27 7.67 3.54 14.46
CA ASN A 27 7.67 4.24 15.75
C ASN A 27 6.30 4.16 16.47
N LEU A 28 5.29 3.62 15.82
CA LEU A 28 3.94 3.42 16.37
C LEU A 28 3.62 1.91 16.52
N ASN A 29 2.59 1.61 17.32
CA ASN A 29 2.07 0.25 17.51
C ASN A 29 0.54 0.27 17.41
N CYS A 30 0.03 0.72 16.26
CA CYS A 30 -1.39 0.91 16.01
C CYS A 30 -2.15 -0.41 16.21
N HIS A 31 -3.32 -0.37 16.87
CA HIS A 31 -4.13 -1.57 17.10
C HIS A 31 -4.66 -2.25 15.83
N PHE A 32 -4.66 -1.53 14.69
CA PHE A 32 -5.12 -2.02 13.40
C PHE A 32 -3.98 -2.52 12.51
N CYS A 33 -2.72 -2.29 12.89
CA CYS A 33 -1.58 -2.88 12.18
C CYS A 33 -1.46 -4.35 12.59
N PRO A 34 -1.17 -5.25 11.65
CA PRO A 34 -1.00 -6.65 11.96
C PRO A 34 0.33 -6.80 12.68
N LYS A 35 0.40 -7.77 13.60
CA LYS A 35 1.67 -8.12 14.23
C LYS A 35 2.45 -9.02 13.28
N HIS A 36 3.73 -8.71 13.09
CA HIS A 36 4.66 -9.59 12.38
C HIS A 36 5.78 -10.03 13.31
N THR A 37 6.26 -11.25 13.10
CA THR A 37 7.38 -11.85 13.84
C THR A 37 8.72 -11.73 13.11
N ARG A 38 8.70 -11.15 11.91
CA ARG A 38 9.88 -10.95 11.06
C ARG A 38 10.95 -10.09 11.76
N LYS A 39 12.22 -10.47 11.60
CA LYS A 39 13.36 -9.73 12.15
C LYS A 39 13.33 -8.28 11.66
N LYS A 40 13.52 -7.33 12.58
CA LYS A 40 13.62 -5.92 12.22
C LYS A 40 14.81 -5.70 11.26
N ARG A 41 14.54 -5.02 10.15
CA ARG A 41 15.50 -4.80 9.07
C ARG A 41 15.18 -3.51 8.30
N GLN A 42 16.23 -2.93 7.73
CA GLN A 42 16.20 -1.85 6.76
C GLN A 42 17.05 -2.28 5.56
N LEU A 43 16.68 -1.84 4.35
CA LEU A 43 17.45 -2.12 3.15
C LEU A 43 18.74 -1.29 3.14
N SER A 44 19.83 -1.86 2.63
CA SER A 44 21.00 -1.06 2.23
C SER A 44 20.76 -0.37 0.89
N ALA A 45 21.63 0.59 0.53
CA ALA A 45 21.60 1.22 -0.79
C ALA A 45 21.81 0.20 -1.91
N GLU A 46 22.75 -0.73 -1.73
CA GLU A 46 23.07 -1.78 -2.71
C GLU A 46 21.89 -2.73 -2.91
N GLU A 47 21.20 -3.10 -1.82
CA GLU A 47 20.02 -3.95 -1.89
C GLU A 47 18.88 -3.23 -2.60
N PHE A 48 18.63 -1.96 -2.26
CA PHE A 48 17.62 -1.14 -2.93
C PHE A 48 17.94 -0.99 -4.42
N ASP A 49 19.20 -0.75 -4.77
CA ASP A 49 19.66 -0.63 -6.15
C ASP A 49 19.39 -1.92 -6.94
N LEU A 50 19.82 -3.06 -6.39
CA LEU A 50 19.64 -4.37 -7.00
C LEU A 50 18.15 -4.73 -7.20
N LEU A 51 17.32 -4.52 -6.17
CA LEU A 51 15.89 -4.79 -6.22
C LEU A 51 15.20 -3.91 -7.28
N THR A 52 15.51 -2.62 -7.30
CA THR A 52 14.91 -1.67 -8.25
C THR A 52 15.37 -1.93 -9.68
N ASP A 53 16.59 -2.40 -9.91
CA ASP A 53 17.06 -2.81 -11.24
C ASP A 53 16.28 -3.99 -11.80
N LYS A 54 15.97 -4.99 -10.97
CA LYS A 54 15.23 -6.18 -11.40
C LYS A 54 13.80 -5.90 -11.84
N ILE A 55 13.21 -4.82 -11.33
CA ILE A 55 11.83 -4.41 -11.65
C ILE A 55 11.77 -3.19 -12.59
N ARG A 56 12.92 -2.58 -12.93
CA ARG A 56 13.01 -1.40 -13.80
C ARG A 56 12.42 -1.69 -15.17
N GLY A 57 11.62 -0.75 -15.68
CA GLY A 57 10.97 -0.86 -16.98
C GLY A 57 9.79 -1.85 -17.05
N LYS A 58 9.55 -2.61 -15.97
CA LYS A 58 8.41 -3.52 -15.79
C LYS A 58 7.37 -2.95 -14.83
N VAL A 59 7.81 -2.11 -13.90
CA VAL A 59 6.99 -1.40 -12.90
C VAL A 59 6.98 0.11 -13.16
N CYS A 60 5.83 0.75 -12.97
CA CYS A 60 5.67 2.20 -13.11
C CYS A 60 5.73 2.93 -11.76
N PHE A 61 4.95 2.48 -10.78
CA PHE A 61 4.88 3.10 -9.46
C PHE A 61 5.58 2.26 -8.41
N LEU A 62 6.46 2.89 -7.63
CA LEU A 62 7.19 2.26 -6.54
C LEU A 62 6.69 2.81 -5.21
N TYR A 63 5.97 1.99 -4.47
CA TYR A 63 5.38 2.34 -3.17
C TYR A 63 6.34 1.93 -2.06
N PHE A 64 6.75 2.86 -1.22
CA PHE A 64 7.53 2.58 -0.01
C PHE A 64 6.56 2.22 1.12
N HIS A 65 6.05 1.00 1.06
CA HIS A 65 4.93 0.54 1.89
C HIS A 65 4.86 -0.98 1.90
N ILE A 66 4.66 -1.56 3.08
CA ILE A 66 4.04 -2.86 3.42
C ILE A 66 3.85 -2.81 4.94
N MET A 67 4.96 -2.78 5.68
CA MET A 67 5.04 -2.45 7.09
C MET A 67 6.05 -1.32 7.31
N GLY A 68 6.26 -0.93 8.57
CA GLY A 68 7.22 0.10 8.95
C GLY A 68 6.74 1.53 8.74
N GLU A 69 7.58 2.48 9.18
CA GLU A 69 7.43 3.91 8.90
C GLU A 69 8.61 4.35 8.03
N PRO A 70 8.39 4.69 6.74
CA PRO A 70 9.49 4.99 5.82
C PRO A 70 10.27 6.25 6.21
N LEU A 71 9.67 7.22 6.91
CA LEU A 71 10.39 8.40 7.42
C LEU A 71 11.44 8.07 8.50
N LEU A 72 11.49 6.84 9.02
CA LEU A 72 12.59 6.38 9.88
C LEU A 72 13.83 5.92 9.10
N HIS A 73 13.73 5.74 7.79
CA HIS A 73 14.83 5.20 7.00
C HIS A 73 15.87 6.30 6.70
N PRO A 74 17.15 6.15 7.11
CA PRO A 74 18.15 7.21 6.97
C PRO A 74 18.46 7.55 5.51
N LEU A 75 18.33 6.57 4.61
CA LEU A 75 18.59 6.73 3.17
C LEU A 75 17.32 7.04 2.35
N LEU A 76 16.20 7.42 2.98
CA LEU A 76 14.96 7.71 2.25
C LEU A 76 15.14 8.71 1.10
N PRO A 77 15.77 9.90 1.27
CA PRO A 77 15.97 10.82 0.16
C PRO A 77 16.79 10.22 -0.99
N GLU A 78 17.83 9.44 -0.66
CA GLU A 78 18.64 8.73 -1.65
C GLU A 78 17.80 7.72 -2.44
N PHE A 79 16.99 6.91 -1.75
CA PHE A 79 16.10 5.94 -2.39
C PHE A 79 15.08 6.59 -3.31
N ILE A 80 14.55 7.76 -2.95
CA ILE A 80 13.64 8.51 -3.83
C ILE A 80 14.37 8.95 -5.10
N ASN A 81 15.60 9.46 -4.98
CA ASN A 81 16.39 9.92 -6.12
C ASN A 81 16.79 8.75 -7.04
N MET A 82 17.33 7.67 -6.48
CA MET A 82 17.66 6.44 -7.23
C MET A 82 16.45 5.91 -7.99
N ALA A 83 15.28 5.86 -7.34
CA ALA A 83 14.06 5.41 -7.99
C ALA A 83 13.62 6.35 -9.12
N ARG A 84 13.72 7.67 -8.92
CA ARG A 84 13.40 8.67 -9.94
C ARG A 84 14.31 8.54 -11.17
N GLU A 85 15.61 8.39 -10.96
CA GLU A 85 16.60 8.18 -12.04
C GLU A 85 16.34 6.91 -12.85
N LYS A 86 15.84 5.86 -12.18
CA LYS A 86 15.42 4.61 -12.84
C LYS A 86 14.09 4.73 -13.59
N GLY A 87 13.37 5.84 -13.43
CA GLY A 87 12.12 6.15 -14.11
C GLY A 87 10.85 5.79 -13.35
N PHE A 88 10.96 5.48 -12.06
CA PHE A 88 9.79 5.17 -11.22
C PHE A 88 9.08 6.44 -10.74
N LYS A 89 7.77 6.32 -10.54
CA LYS A 89 6.98 7.28 -9.76
C LYS A 89 6.88 6.78 -8.32
N THR A 90 7.59 7.43 -7.42
CA THR A 90 7.61 7.03 -6.00
C THR A 90 6.35 7.45 -5.27
N VAL A 91 5.85 6.57 -4.41
CA VAL A 91 4.70 6.83 -3.54
C VAL A 91 5.08 6.49 -2.10
N LEU A 92 4.92 7.46 -1.20
CA LEU A 92 5.21 7.30 0.22
C LEU A 92 3.90 7.15 0.99
N THR A 93 3.84 6.20 1.93
CA THR A 93 2.74 6.11 2.92
C THR A 93 3.33 6.30 4.30
N SER A 94 2.86 7.28 5.06
CA SER A 94 3.41 7.60 6.38
C SER A 94 2.31 7.88 7.41
N ASN A 95 2.62 7.65 8.68
CA ASN A 95 1.78 8.02 9.81
C ASN A 95 1.83 9.53 10.15
N GLY A 96 2.78 10.27 9.58
CA GLY A 96 2.85 11.73 9.72
C GLY A 96 3.61 12.25 10.95
N THR A 97 3.90 11.40 11.94
CA THR A 97 4.52 11.82 13.22
C THR A 97 5.98 12.28 13.10
N LEU A 98 6.61 12.05 11.95
CA LEU A 98 7.99 12.43 11.66
C LEU A 98 8.10 13.49 10.55
N LEU A 99 6.97 14.09 10.13
CA LEU A 99 6.95 15.12 9.10
C LEU A 99 7.81 16.35 9.41
N PRO A 100 7.95 16.82 10.67
CA PRO A 100 8.88 17.90 10.98
C PRO A 100 10.32 17.61 10.54
N LYS A 101 10.76 16.35 10.64
CA LYS A 101 12.09 15.90 10.15
C LYS A 101 12.10 15.68 8.64
N ALA A 102 10.94 15.44 8.04
CA ALA A 102 10.77 15.27 6.60
C ALA A 102 10.78 16.59 5.84
N MET A 103 10.79 17.75 6.52
CA MET A 103 10.86 19.07 5.88
C MET A 103 12.13 19.23 5.03
N ASP A 104 13.23 18.60 5.45
CA ASP A 104 14.48 18.58 4.67
C ASP A 104 14.35 17.76 3.37
N LEU A 105 13.29 16.94 3.24
CA LEU A 105 12.99 16.15 2.05
C LEU A 105 12.17 16.93 1.01
N LEU A 106 11.83 18.20 1.26
CA LEU A 106 10.97 19.01 0.38
C LEU A 106 11.56 19.19 -1.03
N ASP A 107 12.86 19.05 -1.21
CA ASP A 107 13.52 19.13 -2.52
C ASP A 107 13.68 17.76 -3.21
N THR A 108 13.52 16.68 -2.44
CA THR A 108 13.56 15.30 -2.92
C THR A 108 12.19 14.63 -2.86
N LEU A 109 11.09 15.40 -2.93
CA LEU A 109 9.75 14.87 -2.71
C LEU A 109 9.40 13.73 -3.69
N PRO A 110 8.67 12.71 -3.22
CA PRO A 110 8.15 11.66 -4.08
C PRO A 110 7.03 12.20 -4.97
N HIS A 111 6.59 11.40 -5.93
CA HIS A 111 5.47 11.79 -6.80
C HIS A 111 4.15 11.95 -6.02
N LYS A 112 3.94 11.11 -4.99
CA LYS A 112 2.74 11.11 -4.14
C LYS A 112 3.09 10.78 -2.69
N ILE A 113 2.43 11.43 -1.73
CA ILE A 113 2.49 11.09 -0.29
C ILE A 113 1.07 10.82 0.21
N GLN A 114 0.93 9.76 1.00
CA GLN A 114 -0.30 9.30 1.63
C GLN A 114 -0.13 9.35 3.14
N LEU A 115 -0.89 10.21 3.82
CA LEU A 115 -0.77 10.42 5.26
C LEU A 115 -1.95 9.79 5.99
N SER A 116 -1.68 8.82 6.85
CA SER A 116 -2.69 8.09 7.62
C SER A 116 -3.06 8.84 8.90
N LEU A 117 -4.08 9.70 8.83
CA LEU A 117 -4.50 10.55 9.97
C LEU A 117 -5.06 9.74 11.15
N HIS A 118 -5.79 8.67 10.85
CA HIS A 118 -6.37 7.75 11.85
C HIS A 118 -5.34 7.02 12.72
N SER A 119 -4.04 7.08 12.36
CA SER A 119 -2.97 6.52 13.19
C SER A 119 -2.77 7.27 14.51
N HIS A 120 -3.11 8.57 14.56
CA HIS A 120 -3.04 9.38 15.77
C HIS A 120 -3.98 8.85 16.86
N GLU A 121 -5.26 8.66 16.53
CA GLU A 121 -6.30 8.20 17.47
C GLU A 121 -5.99 6.82 18.10
N SER A 122 -5.22 5.99 17.39
CA SER A 122 -4.79 4.68 17.86
C SER A 122 -3.55 4.71 18.76
N ASN A 123 -2.79 5.82 18.78
CA ASN A 123 -1.52 5.92 19.50
C ASN A 123 -1.43 7.09 20.49
N ALA A 124 -2.49 7.90 20.63
CA ALA A 124 -2.77 8.98 21.59
C ALA A 124 -1.64 9.27 22.62
N LYS A 125 -0.51 9.79 22.15
CA LYS A 125 0.61 10.27 22.97
C LYS A 125 0.87 11.76 22.78
N GLY A 126 0.03 12.46 22.03
CA GLY A 126 0.15 13.90 21.74
C GLY A 126 -1.20 14.57 21.55
N GLU A 127 -1.20 15.90 21.49
CA GLU A 127 -2.39 16.69 21.20
C GLU A 127 -2.68 16.67 19.68
N LEU A 128 -3.91 16.28 19.31
CA LEU A 128 -4.36 16.23 17.92
C LEU A 128 -4.09 17.55 17.18
N ALA A 129 -4.26 18.68 17.87
CA ALA A 129 -3.99 20.00 17.32
C ALA A 129 -2.54 20.18 16.83
N SER A 130 -1.54 19.74 17.63
CA SER A 130 -0.13 19.84 17.26
C SER A 130 0.19 18.93 16.07
N TYR A 131 -0.30 17.69 16.11
CA TYR A 131 -0.14 16.74 15.02
C TYR A 131 -0.74 17.27 13.72
N MET A 132 -1.97 17.77 13.76
CA MET A 132 -2.65 18.33 12.59
C MET A 132 -1.95 19.58 12.06
N ASN A 133 -1.41 20.43 12.95
CA ASN A 133 -0.63 21.59 12.54
C ASN A 133 0.63 21.18 11.75
N GLU A 134 1.38 20.18 12.22
CA GLU A 134 2.56 19.65 11.53
C GLU A 134 2.19 19.01 10.19
N VAL A 135 1.17 18.15 10.18
CA VAL A 135 0.66 17.48 8.97
C VAL A 135 0.23 18.50 7.93
N MET A 136 -0.58 19.49 8.30
CA MET A 136 -1.13 20.47 7.36
C MET A 136 -0.07 21.45 6.87
N THR A 137 0.86 21.86 7.74
CA THR A 137 2.01 22.70 7.34
C THR A 137 2.85 21.99 6.28
N PHE A 138 3.22 20.72 6.51
CA PHE A 138 3.97 19.95 5.51
C PHE A 138 3.14 19.72 4.23
N SER A 139 1.87 19.34 4.38
CA SER A 139 1.01 18.95 3.26
C SER A 139 0.77 20.10 2.29
N THR A 140 0.53 21.31 2.80
CA THR A 140 0.33 22.50 1.97
C THR A 140 1.60 22.86 1.20
N GLN A 141 2.75 22.92 1.87
CA GLN A 141 4.04 23.21 1.23
C GLN A 141 4.44 22.17 0.18
N ALA A 142 4.28 20.88 0.49
CA ALA A 142 4.60 19.81 -0.44
C ALA A 142 3.66 19.82 -1.67
N ALA A 143 2.37 20.12 -1.48
CA ALA A 143 1.41 20.25 -2.56
C ALA A 143 1.70 21.45 -3.48
N GLU A 144 2.11 22.59 -2.92
CA GLU A 144 2.57 23.78 -3.66
C GLU A 144 3.82 23.48 -4.51
N LYS A 145 4.74 22.64 -4.01
CA LYS A 145 5.89 22.13 -4.77
C LYS A 145 5.52 21.07 -5.82
N GLY A 146 4.25 20.71 -5.96
CA GLY A 146 3.75 19.80 -7.00
C GLY A 146 3.58 18.34 -6.59
N THR A 147 3.80 18.01 -5.32
CA THR A 147 3.62 16.64 -4.81
C THR A 147 2.15 16.34 -4.57
N CYS A 148 1.67 15.20 -5.05
CA CYS A 148 0.30 14.76 -4.77
C CYS A 148 0.17 14.29 -3.32
N ILE A 149 -0.47 15.08 -2.46
CA ILE A 149 -0.74 14.77 -1.07
C ILE A 149 -2.16 14.23 -0.91
N VAL A 150 -2.26 13.10 -0.22
CA VAL A 150 -3.53 12.47 0.14
C VAL A 150 -3.59 12.24 1.64
N LEU A 151 -4.45 12.97 2.31
CA LEU A 151 -4.82 12.77 3.70
C LEU A 151 -5.83 11.63 3.77
N ARG A 152 -5.57 10.61 4.60
CA ARG A 152 -6.38 9.39 4.69
C ARG A 152 -7.02 9.24 6.05
N LEU A 153 -8.34 9.36 6.06
CA LEU A 153 -9.19 9.16 7.22
C LEU A 153 -9.96 7.84 7.05
N TRP A 154 -9.25 6.74 7.33
CA TRP A 154 -9.75 5.37 7.10
C TRP A 154 -10.31 4.77 8.39
N ASN A 155 -11.29 5.44 8.98
CA ASN A 155 -11.91 5.02 10.23
C ASN A 155 -13.43 4.83 10.13
N GLN A 156 -14.02 4.95 8.93
CA GLN A 156 -15.47 4.78 8.76
C GLN A 156 -15.92 3.40 9.26
N GLY A 157 -16.98 3.39 10.06
CA GLY A 157 -17.49 2.19 10.73
C GLY A 157 -16.75 1.83 12.03
N GLY A 158 -15.93 2.75 12.55
CA GLY A 158 -15.12 2.60 13.76
C GLY A 158 -15.15 3.82 14.66
N LYS A 159 -13.97 4.27 15.12
CA LYS A 159 -13.83 5.45 15.99
C LYS A 159 -13.82 6.71 15.12
N ASP A 160 -14.98 7.34 15.00
CA ASP A 160 -15.16 8.58 14.20
C ASP A 160 -15.08 9.86 15.06
N ARG A 161 -14.62 9.75 16.32
CA ARG A 161 -14.77 10.80 17.34
C ARG A 161 -13.98 12.07 17.04
N GLU A 162 -12.82 11.94 16.39
CA GLU A 162 -11.93 13.06 16.06
C GLU A 162 -12.14 13.60 14.64
N ASN A 163 -13.05 13.03 13.84
CA ASN A 163 -13.19 13.37 12.42
C ASN A 163 -13.61 14.83 12.22
N GLU A 164 -14.54 15.32 13.02
CA GLU A 164 -14.98 16.72 12.97
C GLU A 164 -13.81 17.66 13.31
N GLU A 165 -13.07 17.37 14.38
CA GLU A 165 -11.91 18.16 14.80
C GLU A 165 -10.79 18.16 13.74
N VAL A 166 -10.50 17.00 13.14
CA VAL A 166 -9.57 16.89 12.00
C VAL A 166 -10.01 17.78 10.84
N MET A 167 -11.30 17.77 10.50
CA MET A 167 -11.86 18.59 9.42
C MET A 167 -11.77 20.08 9.73
N GLU A 168 -12.06 20.49 10.97
CA GLU A 168 -11.88 21.87 11.43
C GLU A 168 -10.41 22.32 11.34
N HIS A 169 -9.47 21.45 11.71
CA HIS A 169 -8.05 21.74 11.56
C HIS A 169 -7.63 21.88 10.10
N ILE A 170 -8.15 21.04 9.19
CA ILE A 170 -7.88 21.18 7.75
C ILE A 170 -8.41 22.53 7.24
N GLU A 171 -9.61 22.94 7.66
CA GLU A 171 -10.24 24.19 7.23
C GLU A 171 -9.47 25.45 7.65
N LYS A 172 -8.76 25.41 8.78
CA LYS A 172 -7.87 26.51 9.21
C LYS A 172 -6.73 26.77 8.22
N PHE A 173 -6.26 25.75 7.50
CA PHE A 173 -5.20 25.86 6.50
C PHE A 173 -5.73 26.02 5.08
N VAL A 174 -6.85 25.36 4.77
CA VAL A 174 -7.45 25.36 3.44
C VAL A 174 -8.95 25.69 3.58
N PRO A 175 -9.33 26.98 3.51
CA PRO A 175 -10.72 27.39 3.64
C PRO A 175 -11.62 26.77 2.57
N LYS A 176 -12.87 26.50 2.95
CA LYS A 176 -13.93 26.05 2.04
C LYS A 176 -14.26 27.12 0.97
N PRO A 177 -14.88 26.75 -0.18
CA PRO A 177 -15.46 25.43 -0.50
C PRO A 177 -14.44 24.44 -1.07
N TRP A 178 -14.53 23.19 -0.60
CA TRP A 178 -13.81 22.05 -1.18
C TRP A 178 -14.64 21.36 -2.27
N LYS A 179 -13.98 20.73 -3.24
CA LYS A 179 -14.66 20.02 -4.32
C LYS A 179 -14.89 18.56 -3.95
N GLU A 180 -16.16 18.15 -3.87
CA GLU A 180 -16.55 16.77 -3.61
C GLU A 180 -16.01 15.78 -4.65
N ARG A 181 -15.71 14.57 -4.15
CA ARG A 181 -15.31 13.39 -4.92
C ARG A 181 -16.01 12.16 -4.34
N PRO A 182 -16.12 11.05 -5.11
CA PRO A 182 -16.72 9.82 -4.61
C PRO A 182 -16.05 9.24 -3.35
N ASP A 183 -14.75 9.52 -3.19
CA ASP A 183 -13.87 9.03 -2.14
C ASP A 183 -13.53 10.10 -1.08
N GLY A 184 -14.09 11.31 -1.17
CA GLY A 184 -13.84 12.40 -0.22
C GLY A 184 -13.83 13.77 -0.89
N TYR A 185 -12.75 14.55 -0.70
CA TYR A 185 -12.67 15.93 -1.17
C TYR A 185 -11.33 16.23 -1.86
N ARG A 186 -11.38 17.08 -2.88
CA ARG A 186 -10.21 17.85 -3.33
C ARG A 186 -10.19 19.16 -2.56
N LEU A 187 -9.18 19.32 -1.72
CA LEU A 187 -8.99 20.48 -0.85
C LEU A 187 -8.34 21.64 -1.62
N ALA A 188 -7.26 21.35 -2.36
CA ALA A 188 -6.53 22.31 -3.19
C ALA A 188 -5.91 21.62 -4.42
N ASN A 189 -5.06 22.33 -5.16
CA ASN A 189 -4.20 21.69 -6.17
C ASN A 189 -3.25 20.71 -5.47
N ASN A 190 -3.20 19.48 -5.98
CA ASN A 190 -2.38 18.39 -5.43
C ASN A 190 -2.65 17.99 -3.97
N LEU A 191 -3.72 18.47 -3.33
CA LEU A 191 -4.06 18.13 -1.95
C LEU A 191 -5.49 17.59 -1.85
N TYR A 192 -5.61 16.37 -1.34
CA TYR A 192 -6.85 15.61 -1.28
C TYR A 192 -7.08 15.03 0.11
N LEU A 193 -8.35 14.87 0.47
CA LEU A 193 -8.81 14.12 1.62
C LEU A 193 -9.61 12.91 1.13
N GLU A 194 -9.19 11.71 1.53
CA GLU A 194 -9.83 10.44 1.21
C GLU A 194 -10.41 9.81 2.49
N PHE A 195 -11.67 9.36 2.42
CA PHE A 195 -12.29 8.53 3.44
C PHE A 195 -12.35 7.08 2.98
N ASP A 196 -12.20 6.15 3.92
CA ASP A 196 -12.42 4.74 3.66
C ASP A 196 -12.88 4.03 4.93
N ARG A 197 -13.36 2.80 4.77
CA ARG A 197 -13.64 1.94 5.92
C ARG A 197 -12.35 1.56 6.61
N LYS A 198 -12.44 1.29 7.92
CA LYS A 198 -11.33 0.70 8.66
C LYS A 198 -10.88 -0.58 7.95
N PHE A 199 -9.60 -0.62 7.61
CA PHE A 199 -9.01 -1.74 6.90
C PHE A 199 -8.86 -2.95 7.83
N GLU A 200 -9.28 -4.13 7.37
CA GLU A 200 -9.06 -5.40 8.05
C GLU A 200 -8.00 -6.22 7.31
N TRP A 201 -6.95 -6.60 8.04
CA TRP A 201 -5.90 -7.43 7.48
C TRP A 201 -6.38 -8.88 7.33
N PRO A 202 -6.07 -9.54 6.21
CA PRO A 202 -6.31 -10.98 6.11
C PRO A 202 -5.49 -11.68 7.20
N ASN A 203 -6.15 -12.48 8.03
CA ASN A 203 -5.53 -13.15 9.17
C ASN A 203 -5.52 -14.67 8.96
N PHE A 204 -4.38 -15.30 9.24
CA PHE A 204 -4.23 -16.76 9.21
C PHE A 204 -4.86 -17.43 10.46
N ASP A 205 -4.94 -16.72 11.60
CA ASP A 205 -5.34 -17.30 12.89
C ASP A 205 -6.86 -17.50 13.06
N ASN A 206 -7.70 -16.89 12.22
CA ASN A 206 -9.15 -17.16 12.20
C ASN A 206 -9.48 -18.60 11.73
N HIS A 207 -8.44 -19.39 11.43
CA HIS A 207 -8.50 -20.75 10.93
C HIS A 207 -9.27 -21.74 11.81
N ILE A 208 -9.29 -21.55 13.14
CA ILE A 208 -9.95 -22.51 14.03
C ILE A 208 -11.47 -22.35 13.93
N GLU A 209 -11.97 -21.12 13.97
CA GLU A 209 -13.40 -20.84 13.92
C GLU A 209 -14.00 -21.11 12.53
N GLU A 210 -13.30 -20.73 11.44
CA GLU A 210 -13.77 -21.00 10.07
C GLU A 210 -13.73 -22.50 9.72
N LYS A 211 -12.70 -23.25 10.13
CA LYS A 211 -12.66 -24.71 9.87
C LYS A 211 -13.71 -25.49 10.66
N GLU A 212 -14.06 -25.03 11.86
CA GLU A 212 -15.16 -25.66 12.63
C GLU A 212 -16.53 -25.34 12.02
N MET A 213 -16.77 -24.08 11.60
CA MET A 213 -17.98 -23.72 10.86
C MET A 213 -18.12 -24.45 9.52
N ILE A 214 -17.04 -24.61 8.75
CA ILE A 214 -17.05 -25.34 7.47
C ILE A 214 -17.39 -26.82 7.68
N LYS A 215 -16.89 -27.45 8.75
CA LYS A 215 -17.25 -28.84 9.11
C LYS A 215 -18.74 -28.97 9.49
N GLU A 216 -19.34 -27.96 10.10
CA GLU A 216 -20.78 -27.93 10.42
C GLU A 216 -21.66 -27.67 9.17
N ASN A 217 -21.20 -26.80 8.26
CA ASN A 217 -21.91 -26.50 7.00
C ASN A 217 -21.92 -27.70 6.03
N GLN A 218 -20.81 -28.46 5.96
CA GLN A 218 -20.76 -29.71 5.19
C GLN A 218 -21.66 -30.81 5.77
N LYS A 219 -21.85 -30.85 7.11
CA LYS A 219 -22.80 -31.75 7.77
C LYS A 219 -24.27 -31.39 7.52
N SER A 220 -24.56 -30.11 7.25
CA SER A 220 -25.93 -29.59 7.05
C SER A 220 -26.35 -29.52 5.56
N GLY A 221 -25.51 -29.97 4.63
CA GLY A 221 -25.85 -30.07 3.20
C GLY A 221 -25.93 -28.73 2.47
N ILE A 222 -25.42 -27.65 3.07
CA ILE A 222 -25.36 -26.33 2.45
C ILE A 222 -24.25 -26.37 1.39
N ARG A 223 -24.62 -26.21 0.11
CA ARG A 223 -23.65 -26.06 -0.98
C ARG A 223 -22.90 -24.75 -0.80
N GLU A 224 -21.60 -24.82 -0.57
CA GLU A 224 -20.72 -23.64 -0.59
C GLU A 224 -20.76 -23.01 -1.99
N GLU A 225 -21.30 -21.80 -2.10
CA GLU A 225 -21.10 -20.98 -3.28
C GLU A 225 -19.60 -20.68 -3.39
N LYS A 226 -18.99 -21.02 -4.54
CA LYS A 226 -17.57 -20.72 -4.79
C LYS A 226 -17.34 -19.22 -4.64
N ARG A 227 -16.49 -18.84 -3.70
CA ARG A 227 -16.12 -17.45 -3.43
C ARG A 227 -15.35 -16.89 -4.62
N GLU A 228 -16.02 -16.10 -5.47
CA GLU A 228 -15.38 -15.41 -6.58
C GLU A 228 -14.53 -14.23 -6.09
N VAL A 229 -13.33 -14.10 -6.66
CA VAL A 229 -12.40 -13.02 -6.33
C VAL A 229 -12.04 -12.17 -7.54
N PHE A 230 -11.84 -10.87 -7.33
CA PHE A 230 -11.20 -9.97 -8.26
C PHE A 230 -9.95 -9.39 -7.61
N CYS A 231 -8.78 -9.96 -7.95
CA CYS A 231 -7.50 -9.56 -7.36
C CYS A 231 -6.51 -9.10 -8.44
N LYS A 232 -5.70 -8.11 -8.09
CA LYS A 232 -4.66 -7.53 -8.95
C LYS A 232 -3.27 -8.11 -8.69
N ALA A 233 -3.12 -8.97 -7.68
CA ALA A 233 -1.85 -9.59 -7.31
C ALA A 233 -1.25 -10.34 -8.51
N LEU A 234 0.05 -10.15 -8.73
CA LEU A 234 0.85 -10.65 -9.86
C LEU A 234 0.43 -10.20 -11.27
N LEU A 235 -0.80 -9.73 -11.46
CA LEU A 235 -1.28 -9.17 -12.73
C LEU A 235 -0.90 -7.70 -12.90
N LYS A 236 -1.09 -6.92 -11.83
CA LYS A 236 -0.94 -5.46 -11.82
C LYS A 236 -0.20 -4.93 -10.60
N GLN A 237 0.06 -5.77 -9.61
CA GLN A 237 0.84 -5.40 -8.44
C GLN A 237 1.63 -6.56 -7.85
N ILE A 238 2.73 -6.23 -7.19
CA ILE A 238 3.58 -7.16 -6.43
C ILE A 238 4.01 -6.51 -5.10
N GLY A 239 4.37 -7.32 -4.11
CA GLY A 239 5.03 -6.87 -2.89
C GLY A 239 6.47 -7.41 -2.81
N VAL A 240 7.37 -6.65 -2.22
CA VAL A 240 8.76 -7.03 -1.93
C VAL A 240 9.06 -6.70 -0.48
N LEU A 241 9.28 -7.72 0.34
CA LEU A 241 9.60 -7.56 1.75
C LEU A 241 11.04 -7.04 1.94
N ALA A 242 11.36 -6.56 3.15
CA ALA A 242 12.66 -5.97 3.45
C ALA A 242 13.85 -6.94 3.32
N ASP A 243 13.58 -8.24 3.13
CA ASP A 243 14.60 -9.25 2.84
C ASP A 243 14.70 -9.67 1.37
N GLY A 244 13.99 -8.97 0.49
CA GLY A 244 13.95 -9.25 -0.95
C GLY A 244 12.92 -10.30 -1.36
N THR A 245 12.21 -10.92 -0.41
CA THR A 245 11.16 -11.90 -0.72
C THR A 245 10.05 -11.25 -1.54
N LEU A 246 9.75 -11.83 -2.70
CA LEU A 246 8.61 -11.44 -3.54
C LEU A 246 7.34 -12.11 -3.00
N VAL A 247 6.33 -11.30 -2.74
CA VAL A 247 5.00 -11.71 -2.30
C VAL A 247 3.93 -11.19 -3.28
N PRO A 248 2.70 -11.76 -3.29
CA PRO A 248 1.68 -11.40 -4.27
C PRO A 248 1.20 -9.95 -4.17
N CYS A 249 1.15 -9.39 -2.95
CA CYS A 249 0.77 -8.00 -2.71
C CYS A 249 1.17 -7.54 -1.31
N CYS A 250 0.94 -6.27 -0.99
CA CYS A 250 1.29 -5.69 0.31
C CYS A 250 0.52 -6.26 1.51
N LEU A 251 -0.56 -7.01 1.29
CA LEU A 251 -1.33 -7.65 2.37
C LEU A 251 -0.63 -8.88 2.95
N ASP A 252 0.26 -9.49 2.17
CA ASP A 252 1.13 -10.59 2.62
C ASP A 252 2.34 -10.05 3.40
N HIS A 253 2.04 -9.34 4.48
CA HIS A 253 3.00 -8.65 5.33
C HIS A 253 3.89 -9.60 6.14
N ASN A 254 3.59 -10.91 6.18
CA ASN A 254 4.42 -11.92 6.84
C ASN A 254 5.22 -12.79 5.87
N GLY A 255 4.91 -12.75 4.58
CA GLY A 255 5.56 -13.60 3.58
C GLY A 255 5.02 -15.03 3.57
N ASP A 256 3.74 -15.20 3.92
CA ASP A 256 3.06 -16.50 3.93
C ASP A 256 2.98 -17.10 2.51
N VAL A 257 2.95 -16.24 1.49
CA VAL A 257 2.98 -16.60 0.08
C VAL A 257 4.30 -16.14 -0.55
N ALA A 258 5.43 -16.55 0.04
CA ALA A 258 6.74 -16.36 -0.58
C ALA A 258 6.84 -17.05 -1.95
N LEU A 259 7.09 -16.28 -3.00
CA LEU A 259 7.18 -16.77 -4.39
C LEU A 259 8.63 -16.98 -4.84
N GLY A 260 9.57 -16.27 -4.23
CA GLY A 260 11.00 -16.29 -4.53
C GLY A 260 11.69 -15.08 -3.90
N ASN A 261 12.99 -14.89 -4.14
CA ASN A 261 13.74 -13.76 -3.60
C ASN A 261 14.40 -12.95 -4.71
N LEU A 262 14.07 -11.66 -4.82
CA LEU A 262 14.63 -10.78 -5.84
C LEU A 262 16.11 -10.45 -5.61
N LEU A 263 16.68 -10.62 -4.42
CA LEU A 263 18.14 -10.47 -4.25
C LEU A 263 18.90 -11.59 -4.97
N GLU A 264 18.27 -12.74 -5.18
CA GLU A 264 18.90 -13.94 -5.77
C GLU A 264 18.42 -14.20 -7.20
N GLN A 265 17.14 -13.95 -7.49
CA GLN A 265 16.46 -14.35 -8.73
C GLN A 265 15.97 -13.15 -9.52
N SER A 266 15.78 -13.29 -10.82
CA SER A 266 15.08 -12.30 -11.64
C SER A 266 13.57 -12.34 -11.41
N LEU A 267 12.87 -11.24 -11.72
CA LEU A 267 11.40 -11.21 -11.62
C LEU A 267 10.75 -12.24 -12.57
N GLU A 268 11.31 -12.41 -13.77
CA GLU A 268 10.83 -13.36 -14.77
C GLU A 268 10.89 -14.81 -14.26
N GLU A 269 12.01 -15.20 -13.65
CA GLU A 269 12.19 -16.54 -13.09
C GLU A 269 11.17 -16.81 -11.99
N ILE A 270 10.96 -15.85 -11.08
CA ILE A 270 9.99 -16.01 -10.00
C ILE A 270 8.56 -16.12 -10.56
N LEU A 271 8.19 -15.24 -11.51
CA LEU A 271 6.86 -15.25 -12.11
C LEU A 271 6.61 -16.48 -12.99
N ALA A 272 7.65 -17.09 -13.56
CA ALA A 272 7.55 -18.34 -14.32
C ALA A 272 7.38 -19.58 -13.43
N SER A 273 7.55 -19.45 -12.11
CA SER A 273 7.37 -20.58 -11.18
C SER A 273 5.95 -21.15 -11.24
N PRO A 274 5.78 -22.48 -11.03
CA PRO A 274 4.45 -23.09 -11.03
C PRO A 274 3.48 -22.44 -10.05
N ARG A 275 3.96 -22.03 -8.86
CA ARG A 275 3.15 -21.36 -7.84
C ARG A 275 2.64 -20.00 -8.34
N ALA A 276 3.52 -19.15 -8.89
CA ALA A 276 3.13 -17.85 -9.41
C ALA A 276 2.18 -17.97 -10.62
N GLN A 277 2.44 -18.92 -11.54
CA GLN A 277 1.57 -19.17 -12.69
C GLN A 277 0.18 -19.66 -12.27
N ALA A 278 0.08 -20.54 -11.28
CA ALA A 278 -1.20 -20.99 -10.74
C ALA A 278 -2.02 -19.82 -10.17
N MET A 279 -1.39 -18.91 -9.43
CA MET A 279 -2.06 -17.70 -8.92
C MET A 279 -2.51 -16.75 -10.04
N ILE A 280 -1.64 -16.50 -11.02
CA ILE A 280 -1.95 -15.64 -12.17
C ILE A 280 -3.16 -16.19 -12.94
N GLU A 281 -3.17 -17.49 -13.25
CA GLU A 281 -4.29 -18.13 -13.93
C GLU A 281 -5.54 -18.18 -13.06
N GLY A 282 -5.40 -18.46 -11.76
CA GLY A 282 -6.51 -18.39 -10.81
C GLY A 282 -7.19 -17.02 -10.83
N PHE A 283 -6.44 -15.93 -10.66
CA PHE A 283 -7.00 -14.58 -10.62
C PHE A 283 -7.61 -14.13 -11.95
N LYS A 284 -7.09 -14.58 -13.09
CA LYS A 284 -7.73 -14.36 -14.41
C LYS A 284 -9.11 -15.04 -14.51
N HIS A 285 -9.33 -16.12 -13.76
CA HIS A 285 -10.57 -16.89 -13.74
C HIS A 285 -11.35 -16.72 -12.42
N HIS A 286 -11.14 -15.59 -11.73
CA HIS A 286 -11.83 -15.22 -10.50
C HIS A 286 -11.67 -16.21 -9.33
N GLN A 287 -10.55 -16.90 -9.26
CA GLN A 287 -10.23 -17.90 -8.23
C GLN A 287 -8.94 -17.53 -7.49
N ALA A 288 -8.93 -17.73 -6.17
CA ALA A 288 -7.71 -17.69 -5.38
C ALA A 288 -7.18 -19.13 -5.23
N THR A 289 -5.86 -19.30 -5.31
CA THR A 289 -5.18 -20.60 -5.11
C THR A 289 -4.39 -20.66 -3.81
N GLU A 290 -4.32 -19.54 -3.10
CA GLU A 290 -3.55 -19.39 -1.87
C GLU A 290 -4.50 -18.99 -0.75
N HIS A 291 -4.39 -19.64 0.40
CA HIS A 291 -5.31 -19.46 1.53
C HIS A 291 -5.45 -17.99 1.96
N LEU A 292 -4.33 -17.27 2.04
CA LEU A 292 -4.32 -15.83 2.35
C LEU A 292 -5.22 -15.04 1.38
N CYS A 293 -5.24 -15.42 0.10
CA CYS A 293 -6.00 -14.75 -0.93
C CYS A 293 -7.47 -15.19 -0.95
N GLU A 294 -7.76 -16.43 -0.53
CA GLU A 294 -9.12 -16.97 -0.40
C GLU A 294 -9.90 -16.25 0.71
N THR A 295 -9.25 -15.97 1.84
CA THR A 295 -9.89 -15.28 2.98
C THR A 295 -9.83 -13.76 2.88
N CYS A 296 -9.02 -13.22 1.96
CA CYS A 296 -8.85 -11.78 1.78
C CYS A 296 -10.15 -11.07 1.39
N GLU A 297 -10.61 -10.14 2.23
CA GLU A 297 -11.79 -9.33 1.93
C GLU A 297 -11.55 -8.35 0.78
N SER A 298 -10.31 -7.86 0.62
CA SER A 298 -9.96 -6.93 -0.46
C SER A 298 -10.03 -7.57 -1.84
N ALA A 299 -9.98 -8.90 -1.92
CA ALA A 299 -10.10 -9.66 -3.15
C ALA A 299 -11.56 -9.98 -3.52
N LEU A 300 -12.54 -9.76 -2.64
CA LEU A 300 -13.93 -10.08 -2.93
C LEU A 300 -14.50 -9.20 -4.05
N VAL A 301 -15.19 -9.81 -5.02
CA VAL A 301 -15.80 -9.09 -6.17
C VAL A 301 -16.72 -7.97 -5.69
N ARG A 302 -17.52 -8.21 -4.63
CA ARG A 302 -18.41 -7.19 -4.04
C ARG A 302 -17.68 -5.95 -3.50
N ASN A 303 -16.39 -6.08 -3.15
CA ASN A 303 -15.55 -4.99 -2.64
C ASN A 303 -14.72 -4.32 -3.75
N SER A 304 -14.69 -4.90 -4.96
CA SER A 304 -13.87 -4.40 -6.08
C SER A 304 -14.43 -3.13 -6.74
N PHE A 305 -15.71 -2.83 -6.53
CA PHE A 305 -16.35 -1.59 -6.99
C PHE A 305 -16.37 -0.55 -5.86
N ARG A 306 -15.29 0.24 -5.75
CA ARG A 306 -15.23 1.47 -4.94
C ARG A 306 -16.06 2.62 -5.55
N GLY A 307 -17.23 2.32 -6.08
CA GLY A 307 -18.25 3.29 -6.42
C GLY A 307 -19.49 2.90 -5.64
N LYS A 308 -20.14 3.86 -4.98
CA LYS A 308 -21.47 3.68 -4.40
C LYS A 308 -22.29 2.76 -5.30
N ALA A 309 -23.01 1.80 -4.71
CA ALA A 309 -24.13 1.18 -5.40
C ALA A 309 -24.91 2.33 -6.06
N ARG A 310 -24.99 2.34 -7.39
CA ARG A 310 -25.82 3.30 -8.10
C ARG A 310 -27.25 2.94 -7.72
N SER A 311 -27.75 3.57 -6.66
CA SER A 311 -29.19 3.74 -6.43
C SER A 311 -29.74 4.68 -7.48
#